data_AF-A0A540WH50-F1
#
_entry.id   AF-A0A540WH50-F1
#
_cell.length_a   1.000
_cell.length_b   1.000
_cell.length_c   1.000
_cell.angle_alpha   90.00
_cell.angle_beta   90.00
_cell.angle_gamma   90.00
#
_symmetry.space_group_name_H-M   'P 1'
#
loop_
_entity.id
_entity.type
_entity.pdbx_description
1 polymer ?
#
loop_
_entity_poly.entity_id
_entity_poly.type
_entity_poly.pdbx_seq_one_letter_code
_entity_poly.pdbx_strand_id
1 'polypeptide(L)'
;MAKARGRGRGRRELKSEINIVPLLDVLLVLLLIFMATAPIITQSVEVDLPDATESQAVKSNDDPPVIVEVSGVGQYSVKVGQETL
;
A
#
# COMPACT_ATOMS: atom_id res chain seq x y z
N MET A 1 48.78 -30.59 -61.25
CA MET A 1 49.00 -30.54 -59.78
C MET A 1 48.96 -29.06 -59.37
N ALA A 2 48.27 -28.55 -58.35
CA ALA A 2 47.27 -29.04 -57.42
C ALA A 2 46.41 -27.81 -57.02
N LYS A 3 45.09 -27.98 -56.90
CA LYS A 3 44.14 -26.93 -56.50
C LYS A 3 44.19 -26.78 -54.98
N ALA A 4 44.67 -25.65 -54.49
CA ALA A 4 44.72 -25.36 -53.06
C ALA A 4 43.30 -25.18 -52.49
N ARG A 5 42.95 -26.02 -51.52
CA ARG A 5 41.63 -26.16 -50.89
C ARG A 5 41.35 -24.94 -50.01
N GLY A 6 40.19 -24.31 -50.21
CA GLY A 6 39.67 -23.27 -49.33
C GLY A 6 39.48 -23.81 -47.90
N ARG A 7 40.11 -23.15 -46.93
CA ARG A 7 39.88 -23.36 -45.50
C ARG A 7 38.54 -22.72 -45.14
N GLY A 8 37.49 -23.53 -45.03
CA GLY A 8 36.23 -23.14 -44.42
C GLY A 8 36.45 -22.79 -42.96
N ARG A 9 36.43 -21.51 -42.63
CA ARG A 9 36.49 -21.00 -41.27
C ARG A 9 35.12 -21.25 -40.64
N GLY A 10 35.01 -22.36 -39.90
CA GLY A 10 33.82 -22.72 -39.14
C GLY A 10 33.42 -21.57 -38.21
N ARG A 11 32.36 -20.86 -38.58
CA ARG A 11 31.74 -19.80 -37.80
C ARG A 11 31.05 -20.49 -36.63
N ARG A 12 31.72 -20.49 -35.47
CA ARG A 12 31.18 -20.99 -34.21
C ARG A 12 30.02 -20.07 -33.85
N GLU A 13 28.79 -20.52 -34.07
CA GLU A 13 27.61 -19.78 -33.64
C GLU A 13 27.60 -19.74 -32.12
N LEU A 14 27.77 -18.54 -31.58
CA LEU A 14 27.65 -18.27 -30.15
C LEU A 14 26.16 -18.37 -29.82
N LYS A 15 25.76 -19.51 -29.26
CA LYS A 15 24.42 -19.66 -28.69
C LYS A 15 24.33 -18.79 -27.44
N SER A 16 23.65 -17.66 -27.56
CA SER A 16 23.32 -16.77 -26.46
C SER A 16 21.86 -17.03 -26.05
N GLU A 17 21.63 -18.18 -25.42
CA GLU A 17 20.32 -18.49 -24.81
C GLU A 17 20.25 -17.75 -23.47
N ILE A 18 19.26 -16.89 -23.27
CA ILE A 18 19.05 -16.18 -22.00
C ILE A 18 18.48 -17.18 -20.99
N ASN A 19 19.03 -17.24 -19.78
CA ASN A 19 18.44 -18.00 -18.68
C ASN A 19 17.16 -17.29 -18.20
N ILE A 20 16.00 -17.75 -18.68
CA ILE A 20 14.69 -17.14 -18.36
C ILE A 20 14.21 -17.49 -16.94
N VAL A 21 14.58 -18.66 -16.41
CA VAL A 21 14.10 -19.14 -15.10
C VAL A 21 14.50 -18.21 -13.94
N PRO A 22 15.77 -17.76 -13.81
CA PRO A 22 16.12 -16.79 -12.78
C PRO A 22 15.47 -15.41 -12.98
N LEU A 23 15.19 -15.01 -14.22
CA LEU A 23 14.55 -13.73 -14.52
C LEU A 23 13.08 -13.72 -14.08
N LEU A 24 12.37 -14.82 -14.33
CA LEU A 24 10.99 -14.99 -13.89
C LEU A 24 10.87 -14.98 -12.36
N ASP A 25 11.82 -15.57 -11.65
CA ASP A 25 11.86 -15.59 -10.18
C ASP A 25 11.89 -14.16 -9.60
N VAL A 26 12.77 -13.30 -10.13
CA VAL A 26 12.84 -11.89 -9.72
C VAL A 26 11.53 -11.15 -10.01
N LEU A 27 10.93 -11.36 -11.18
CA LEU A 27 9.66 -10.71 -11.54
C LEU A 27 8.49 -11.20 -10.67
N LEU A 28 8.46 -12.47 -10.30
CA LEU A 28 7.45 -13.05 -9.41
C LEU A 28 7.58 -12.49 -7.99
N VAL A 29 8.80 -12.37 -7.46
CA VAL A 29 9.04 -11.77 -6.14
C VAL A 29 8.54 -10.31 -6.10
N LEU A 30 8.75 -9.53 -7.15
CA LEU A 30 8.24 -8.16 -7.23
C LEU A 30 6.70 -8.11 -7.23
N LEU A 31 6.05 -9.00 -7.97
CA LEU A 31 4.59 -9.15 -7.96
C LEU A 31 4.04 -9.55 -6.59
N LEU A 32 4.73 -10.48 -5.90
CA LEU A 32 4.38 -10.92 -4.56
C LEU A 32 4.42 -9.74 -3.57
N ILE A 33 5.48 -8.93 -3.61
CA ILE A 33 5.61 -7.75 -2.75
C ILE A 33 4.48 -6.75 -3.03
N PHE A 34 4.17 -6.46 -4.30
CA PHE A 34 3.10 -5.52 -4.65
C PHE A 34 1.73 -6.00 -4.16
N MET A 35 1.35 -7.26 -4.39
CA MET A 35 0.10 -7.79 -3.88
C MET A 35 0.06 -7.85 -2.34
N ALA A 36 1.20 -8.10 -1.68
CA ALA A 36 1.30 -8.16 -0.23
C ALA A 36 1.18 -6.79 0.48
N THR A 37 1.45 -5.67 -0.21
CA THR A 37 1.34 -4.31 0.38
C THR A 37 -0.08 -3.73 0.39
N ALA A 38 -1.00 -4.25 -0.43
CA ALA A 38 -2.37 -3.74 -0.53
C ALA A 38 -3.25 -3.86 0.75
N PRO A 39 -3.14 -4.90 1.60
CA PRO A 39 -4.10 -5.12 2.69
C PRO A 39 -3.85 -4.29 3.97
N ILE A 40 -2.90 -3.35 4.02
CA ILE A 40 -2.44 -2.78 5.30
C ILE A 40 -3.28 -1.61 5.85
N ILE A 41 -4.21 -1.01 5.09
CA ILE A 41 -4.96 0.16 5.61
C ILE A 41 -6.44 -0.18 5.81
N THR A 42 -6.74 -0.84 6.92
CA THR A 42 -8.10 -0.92 7.45
C THR A 42 -8.14 -0.25 8.83
N GLN A 43 -8.66 0.98 8.91
CA GLN A 43 -9.04 1.57 10.18
C GLN A 43 -10.38 0.96 10.59
N SER A 44 -10.34 -0.06 11.44
CA SER A 44 -11.55 -0.61 12.07
C SER A 44 -11.67 -0.03 13.47
N VAL A 45 -12.85 0.50 13.79
CA VAL A 45 -13.25 0.87 15.15
C VAL A 45 -14.55 0.14 15.42
N GLU A 46 -14.53 -0.74 16.42
CA GLU A 46 -15.72 -1.38 16.93
C GLU A 46 -16.50 -0.36 17.76
N VAL A 47 -17.77 -0.13 17.40
CA VAL A 47 -18.67 0.78 18.14
C VAL A 47 -19.87 0.00 18.61
N ASP A 48 -20.12 0.03 19.91
CA ASP A 48 -21.37 -0.45 20.49
C ASP A 48 -22.41 0.67 20.40
N LEU A 49 -23.53 0.39 19.73
CA LEU A 49 -24.63 1.34 19.68
C LEU A 49 -25.44 1.27 20.98
N PRO A 50 -25.69 2.39 21.67
CA PRO A 50 -26.57 2.42 22.83
C PRO A 50 -28.04 2.24 22.41
N ASP A 51 -28.86 1.69 23.31
CA ASP A 51 -30.31 1.47 23.08
C ASP A 51 -31.12 2.77 22.90
N ALA A 52 -30.50 3.93 23.12
CA ALA A 52 -31.15 5.23 23.03
C ALA A 52 -31.50 5.57 21.58
N THR A 53 -32.79 5.52 21.27
CA THR A 53 -33.36 5.84 19.94
C THR A 53 -33.52 7.34 19.70
N GLU A 54 -33.30 8.16 20.74
CA GLU A 54 -33.50 9.61 20.72
C GLU A 54 -32.24 10.30 21.24
N SER A 55 -31.77 11.30 20.49
CA SER A 55 -30.61 12.10 20.88
C SER A 55 -30.89 12.84 22.18
N GLN A 56 -30.35 12.33 23.29
CA GLN A 56 -30.28 13.10 24.51
C GLN A 56 -29.29 14.25 24.28
N ALA A 57 -29.78 15.49 24.29
CA ALA A 57 -28.91 16.65 24.34
C ALA A 57 -27.92 16.47 25.49
N VAL A 58 -26.64 16.78 25.25
CA VAL A 58 -25.60 16.75 26.29
C VAL A 58 -26.15 17.54 27.47
N LYS A 59 -26.48 16.83 28.57
CA LYS A 59 -27.00 17.46 29.77
C LYS A 59 -25.97 18.49 30.19
N SER A 60 -26.42 19.71 30.48
CA SER A 60 -25.62 20.75 31.11
C SER A 60 -25.23 20.28 32.52
N ASN A 61 -24.31 19.33 32.62
CA ASN A 61 -23.46 19.24 33.79
C ASN A 61 -22.63 20.53 33.82
N ASP A 62 -22.18 20.93 35.00
CA ASP A 62 -21.45 22.20 35.21
C ASP A 62 -20.17 22.31 34.37
N ASP A 63 -19.70 21.22 33.77
CA ASP A 63 -18.53 21.19 32.89
C ASP A 63 -18.92 21.28 31.39
N PRO A 64 -18.29 22.19 30.63
CA PRO A 64 -18.54 22.34 29.20
C PRO A 64 -18.07 21.10 28.41
N PRO A 65 -18.80 20.70 27.35
CA PRO A 65 -18.40 19.56 26.53
C PRO A 65 -17.10 19.85 25.77
N VAL A 66 -16.28 18.81 25.63
CA VAL A 66 -15.10 18.82 24.76
C VAL A 66 -15.50 18.31 23.39
N ILE A 67 -15.37 19.17 22.38
CA ILE A 67 -15.71 18.89 20.99
C ILE A 67 -14.40 18.66 20.24
N VAL A 68 -14.27 17.49 19.61
CA VAL A 68 -13.14 17.17 18.73
C VAL A 68 -13.62 17.30 17.28
N GLU A 69 -13.05 18.27 16.56
CA GLU A 69 -13.30 18.47 15.13
C GLU A 69 -12.20 17.79 14.31
N VAL A 70 -12.61 17.09 13.26
CA VAL A 70 -11.71 16.40 12.33
C VAL A 70 -11.86 17.06 10.95
N SER A 71 -10.88 17.85 10.53
CA SER A 71 -10.92 18.61 9.27
C SER A 71 -10.19 17.92 8.10
N GLY A 72 -9.46 16.85 8.38
CA GLY A 72 -8.67 16.12 7.39
C GLY A 72 -7.75 15.09 8.05
N VAL A 73 -6.92 14.40 7.24
CA VAL A 73 -6.01 13.38 7.75
C VAL A 73 -5.02 13.99 8.74
N GLY A 74 -5.09 13.56 10.00
CA GLY A 74 -4.23 14.06 11.08
C GLY A 74 -4.52 15.50 11.52
N GLN A 75 -5.57 16.15 10.99
CA GLN A 75 -5.96 17.51 11.36
C GLN A 75 -7.10 17.46 12.37
N TYR A 76 -6.77 17.77 13.62
CA TYR A 76 -7.70 17.79 14.74
C TYR A 76 -7.71 19.17 15.40
N SER A 77 -8.89 19.72 15.68
CA SER A 77 -9.07 20.89 16.54
C SER A 77 -9.94 20.53 17.73
N VAL A 78 -9.59 21.04 18.91
CA VAL A 78 -10.34 20.77 20.15
C VAL A 78 -11.01 22.07 20.60
N LYS A 79 -12.32 22.03 20.80
CA LYS A 79 -13.09 23.13 21.35
C LYS A 79 -13.62 22.72 22.72
N VAL A 80 -13.44 23.56 23.72
CA VAL A 80 -14.02 23.34 25.06
C VAL A 80 -15.12 24.37 25.21
N GLY A 81 -16.38 23.92 25.16
CA GLY A 81 -17.52 24.84 25.08
C GLY A 81 -17.54 25.62 23.76
N GLN A 82 -17.58 26.96 23.82
CA GLN A 82 -17.59 27.85 22.64
C GLN A 82 -16.23 28.50 22.33
N GLU A 83 -15.18 28.22 23.11
CA GLU A 83 -13.83 28.73 22.85
C GLU A 83 -12.97 27.70 22.10
N THR A 84 -12.23 28.19 21.10
CA THR A 84 -11.28 27.41 20.29
C THR A 84 -9.89 27.46 20.91
N LEU A 85 -9.24 26.30 21.06
CA LEU A 85 -7.84 26.16 21.48
C LEU A 85 -6.94 25.67 20.35
#